data_AF-A0A9Q9WMY1-F1
#
_entry.id   AF-A0A9Q9WMY1-F1
#
_cell.length_a   1.000
_cell.length_b   1.000
_cell.length_c   1.000
_cell.angle_alpha   90.00
_cell.angle_beta   90.00
_cell.angle_gamma   90.00
#
_symmetry.space_group_name_H-M   'P 1'
#
loop_
_entity.id
_entity.type
_entity.pdbx_description
1 polymer ?
#
loop_
_entity_poly.entity_id
_entity_poly.type
_entity_poly.pdbx_seq_one_letter_code
_entity_poly.pdbx_strand_id
1 'polypeptide(L)'
;MPNGCCQRFPSKGCFDRKLRGFEEDTMTKFIVWTKDKAFGVDDPKPLSKKIKWKLQYVPFDGIPFMVVGRRVYSCHQGVDKHKHEKLTRQLQLLDDHSDHCYEERRRLQDSKKLDCPARIYVVHLIRFPDYKVYLNDIHKQRKESAGCLRHALTKNPSAVKLEEQFVACFPAIEEHKNHPVVGEVREPVDTSSTPPSDHIILHKDISNPPRNSSKTKKRQRCESLLREISDLTYHLQDEPFLDSLTFRLNDLLEDVRRHTPHDDTLPLSYTPPSKKNRYLKTLSIIPEKHSSSGKFGRCAEAVKASSKP
;
A
#
# COMPACT_ATOMS: atom_id res chain seq x y z
N MET A 1 -9.06 3.07 7.87
CA MET A 1 -10.05 3.21 6.78
C MET A 1 -9.49 4.23 5.81
N PRO A 2 -9.53 4.04 4.48
CA PRO A 2 -9.23 5.15 3.58
C PRO A 2 -10.21 6.29 3.86
N ASN A 3 -9.70 7.51 3.99
CA ASN A 3 -10.46 8.70 4.41
C ASN A 3 -11.30 9.31 3.27
N GLY A 4 -11.43 8.60 2.14
CA GLY A 4 -12.10 9.07 0.95
C GLY A 4 -13.62 9.26 1.11
N CYS A 5 -14.14 10.29 0.44
CA CYS A 5 -15.58 10.55 0.37
C CYS A 5 -16.24 9.59 -0.63
N CYS A 6 -17.11 8.71 -0.14
CA CYS A 6 -17.89 7.82 -0.99
C CYS A 6 -19.19 8.49 -1.45
N GLN A 7 -19.43 8.53 -2.75
CA GLN A 7 -20.57 9.17 -3.38
C GLN A 7 -21.35 8.17 -4.24
N ARG A 8 -22.66 8.41 -4.37
CA ARG A 8 -23.59 7.58 -5.16
C ARG A 8 -23.97 8.34 -6.43
N PHE A 9 -24.03 7.62 -7.54
CA PHE A 9 -24.38 8.16 -8.85
C PHE A 9 -25.49 7.30 -9.48
N PRO A 10 -26.54 7.91 -10.04
CA PRO A 10 -27.66 7.18 -10.62
C PRO A 10 -27.32 6.52 -11.97
N SER A 11 -26.26 6.98 -12.64
CA SER A 11 -25.84 6.43 -13.93
C SER A 11 -24.33 6.52 -14.12
N LYS A 12 -23.83 5.74 -15.08
CA LYS A 12 -22.42 5.77 -15.49
C LYS A 12 -22.01 7.17 -15.96
N GLY A 13 -22.87 7.86 -16.71
CA GLY A 13 -22.60 9.21 -17.21
C GLY A 13 -22.46 10.24 -16.09
N CYS A 14 -23.26 10.14 -15.03
CA CYS A 14 -23.11 10.99 -13.84
C CYS A 14 -21.77 10.75 -13.13
N PHE A 15 -21.38 9.48 -12.97
CA PHE A 15 -20.07 9.12 -12.42
C PHE A 15 -18.91 9.66 -13.29
N ASP A 16 -18.96 9.44 -14.61
CA ASP A 16 -17.91 9.87 -15.54
C ASP A 16 -17.74 11.40 -15.53
N ARG A 17 -18.85 12.15 -15.40
CA ARG A 17 -18.81 13.62 -15.23
C ARG A 17 -18.13 14.00 -13.92
N LYS A 18 -18.45 13.33 -12.81
CA LYS A 18 -17.82 13.62 -11.51
C LYS A 18 -16.34 13.26 -11.51
N LEU A 19 -15.95 12.16 -12.16
CA LEU A 19 -14.55 11.78 -12.34
C LEU A 19 -13.78 12.86 -13.10
N ARG A 20 -14.31 13.34 -14.22
CA ARG A 20 -13.68 14.42 -14.99
C ARG A 20 -13.54 15.70 -14.17
N GLY A 21 -14.60 16.12 -13.47
CA GLY A 21 -14.53 17.30 -12.59
C GLY A 21 -13.48 17.12 -11.50
N PHE A 22 -13.42 15.95 -10.86
CA PHE A 22 -12.38 15.66 -9.86
C PHE A 22 -10.96 15.73 -10.44
N GLU A 23 -10.73 15.22 -11.65
CA GLU A 23 -9.44 15.34 -12.35
C GLU A 23 -9.06 16.80 -12.64
N GLU A 24 -10.03 17.61 -13.04
CA GLU A 24 -9.85 19.05 -13.30
C GLU A 24 -9.54 19.80 -11.99
N ASP A 25 -10.36 19.58 -10.95
CA ASP A 25 -10.25 20.24 -9.64
C ASP A 25 -8.89 19.95 -8.96
N THR A 26 -8.38 18.73 -9.11
CA THR A 26 -7.14 18.28 -8.47
C THR A 26 -5.91 18.39 -9.38
N MET A 27 -6.09 18.72 -10.67
CA MET A 27 -5.05 18.62 -11.70
C MET A 27 -4.39 17.24 -11.76
N THR A 28 -5.16 16.19 -11.48
CA THR A 28 -4.70 14.81 -11.56
C THR A 28 -5.39 14.08 -12.70
N LYS A 29 -4.78 12.99 -13.16
CA LYS A 29 -5.38 12.10 -14.13
C LYS A 29 -5.41 10.69 -13.59
N PHE A 30 -6.45 9.94 -13.93
CA PHE A 30 -6.67 8.58 -13.47
C PHE A 30 -6.73 7.63 -14.67
N ILE A 31 -6.01 6.52 -14.55
CA ILE A 31 -6.01 5.42 -15.51
C ILE A 31 -6.70 4.21 -14.91
N VAL A 32 -7.26 3.34 -15.75
CA VAL A 32 -7.88 2.09 -15.29
C VAL A 32 -6.79 1.17 -14.73
N TRP A 33 -6.88 0.84 -13.45
CA TRP A 33 -6.00 -0.09 -12.77
C TRP A 33 -6.48 -1.53 -12.92
N THR A 34 -7.75 -1.77 -12.59
CA THR A 34 -8.44 -3.05 -12.77
C THR A 34 -9.91 -2.81 -13.14
N LYS A 35 -10.50 -3.73 -13.90
CA LYS A 35 -11.89 -3.67 -14.33
C LYS A 35 -12.47 -5.08 -14.43
N ASP A 36 -13.64 -5.27 -13.82
CA ASP A 36 -14.46 -6.45 -14.06
C ASP A 36 -15.13 -6.36 -15.44
N LYS A 37 -15.22 -7.48 -16.17
CA LYS A 37 -15.81 -7.52 -17.53
C LYS A 37 -17.23 -6.94 -17.57
N ALA A 38 -18.03 -7.21 -16.55
CA ALA A 38 -19.43 -6.77 -16.43
C ALA A 38 -19.60 -5.31 -15.93
N PHE A 39 -18.51 -4.60 -15.57
CA PHE A 39 -18.63 -3.23 -15.11
C PHE A 39 -19.05 -2.28 -16.25
N GLY A 40 -20.13 -1.52 -16.02
CA GLY A 40 -20.67 -0.54 -16.95
C GLY A 40 -21.27 -1.15 -18.22
N VAL A 41 -21.76 -2.39 -18.13
CA VAL A 41 -22.63 -2.98 -19.16
C VAL A 41 -24.01 -2.34 -19.05
N ASP A 42 -24.56 -1.91 -20.18
CA ASP A 42 -25.90 -1.34 -20.28
C ASP A 42 -26.96 -2.42 -19.95
N ASP A 43 -28.05 -2.01 -19.30
CA ASP A 43 -29.13 -2.88 -18.85
C ASP A 43 -28.63 -4.13 -18.09
N PRO A 44 -27.94 -3.94 -16.95
CA PRO A 44 -27.29 -5.03 -16.25
C PRO A 44 -28.34 -6.01 -15.71
N LYS A 45 -28.19 -7.29 -16.07
CA LYS A 45 -29.07 -8.36 -15.59
C LYS A 45 -28.64 -8.85 -14.20
N PRO A 46 -29.58 -9.15 -13.29
CA PRO A 46 -29.28 -9.71 -11.97
C PRO A 46 -28.90 -11.20 -12.07
N LEU A 47 -27.75 -11.48 -12.67
CA LEU A 47 -27.22 -12.83 -12.90
C LEU A 47 -26.65 -13.46 -11.61
N SER A 48 -26.29 -12.64 -10.62
CA SER A 48 -25.67 -13.11 -9.38
C SER A 48 -26.70 -13.53 -8.34
N LYS A 49 -26.55 -14.74 -7.79
CA LYS A 49 -27.37 -15.21 -6.66
C LYS A 49 -27.00 -14.52 -5.33
N LYS A 50 -25.90 -13.76 -5.28
CA LYS A 50 -25.36 -13.16 -4.05
C LYS A 50 -25.96 -11.77 -3.78
N ILE A 51 -27.04 -11.75 -3.01
CA ILE A 51 -27.63 -10.51 -2.46
C ILE A 51 -26.78 -10.02 -1.29
N LYS A 52 -26.47 -8.72 -1.29
CA LYS A 52 -25.70 -8.04 -0.24
C LYS A 52 -26.49 -6.87 0.31
N TRP A 53 -26.05 -6.42 1.49
CA TRP A 53 -26.68 -5.33 2.24
C TRP A 53 -25.69 -4.27 2.68
N LYS A 54 -24.40 -4.62 2.68
CA LYS A 54 -23.29 -3.71 2.97
C LYS A 54 -22.02 -4.19 2.26
N LEU A 55 -21.14 -3.24 1.96
CA LEU A 55 -19.76 -3.44 1.52
C LEU A 55 -18.89 -2.39 2.21
N GLN A 56 -17.57 -2.51 2.08
CA GLN A 56 -16.62 -1.52 2.60
C GLN A 56 -16.96 -0.08 2.18
N TYR A 57 -17.38 0.11 0.93
CA TYR A 57 -17.71 1.40 0.32
C TYR A 57 -19.21 1.66 0.18
N VAL A 58 -20.05 0.71 0.61
CA VAL A 58 -21.51 0.78 0.49
C VAL A 58 -22.09 0.55 1.88
N PRO A 59 -22.41 1.61 2.63
CA PRO A 59 -22.96 1.47 3.97
C PRO A 59 -24.33 0.79 3.92
N PHE A 60 -24.74 0.22 5.06
CA PHE A 60 -26.06 -0.36 5.21
C PHE A 60 -27.13 0.73 5.24
N ASP A 61 -28.06 0.69 4.29
CA ASP A 61 -29.20 1.61 4.19
C ASP A 61 -30.56 0.88 4.14
N GLY A 62 -30.54 -0.40 4.49
CA GLY A 62 -31.72 -1.27 4.46
C GLY A 62 -32.13 -1.73 3.06
N ILE A 63 -31.50 -1.30 1.97
CA ILE A 63 -31.87 -1.71 0.61
C ILE A 63 -30.93 -2.83 0.13
N PRO A 64 -31.44 -4.02 -0.23
CA PRO A 64 -30.60 -5.08 -0.78
C PRO A 64 -30.08 -4.71 -2.17
N PHE A 65 -28.89 -5.21 -2.50
CA PHE A 65 -28.26 -4.98 -3.79
C PHE A 65 -27.42 -6.18 -4.27
N MET A 66 -27.19 -6.22 -5.57
CA MET A 66 -26.24 -7.11 -6.24
C MET A 66 -25.09 -6.30 -6.85
N VAL A 67 -23.88 -6.87 -6.81
CA VAL A 67 -22.71 -6.26 -7.47
C VAL A 67 -22.66 -6.77 -8.90
N VAL A 68 -22.76 -5.85 -9.86
CA VAL A 68 -22.60 -6.16 -11.30
C VAL A 68 -21.11 -6.27 -11.63
N GLY A 69 -20.32 -5.30 -11.18
CA GLY A 69 -18.88 -5.30 -11.38
C GLY A 69 -18.18 -4.20 -10.60
N ARG A 70 -16.86 -4.27 -10.59
CA ARG A 70 -15.98 -3.29 -9.96
C ARG A 70 -15.03 -2.70 -10.99
N ARG A 71 -14.62 -1.46 -10.73
CA ARG A 71 -13.54 -0.81 -11.45
C ARG A 71 -12.71 -0.03 -10.45
N VAL A 72 -11.39 -0.15 -10.58
CA VAL A 72 -10.45 0.65 -9.82
C VAL A 72 -9.68 1.50 -10.80
N TYR A 73 -9.61 2.79 -10.50
CA TYR A 73 -8.72 3.71 -11.18
C TYR A 73 -7.53 4.02 -10.28
N SER A 74 -6.34 4.12 -10.84
CA SER A 74 -5.15 4.60 -10.16
C SER A 74 -4.73 5.93 -10.75
N CYS A 75 -4.11 6.79 -9.95
CA CYS A 75 -3.45 7.98 -10.47
C CYS A 75 -2.52 7.61 -11.64
N HIS A 76 -2.47 8.45 -12.68
CA HIS A 76 -1.57 8.30 -13.82
C HIS A 76 -0.11 8.29 -13.37
N GLN A 77 0.21 9.02 -12.30
CA GLN A 77 1.53 9.05 -11.67
C GLN A 77 1.69 7.97 -10.59
N GLY A 78 0.81 6.96 -10.58
CA GLY A 78 0.83 5.85 -9.64
C GLY A 78 1.96 4.84 -9.87
N VAL A 79 1.85 3.69 -9.20
CA VAL A 79 2.80 2.58 -9.29
C VAL A 79 3.06 2.16 -10.74
N ASP A 80 4.33 1.96 -11.10
CA ASP A 80 4.70 1.34 -12.38
C ASP A 80 4.60 -0.18 -12.29
N LYS A 81 3.53 -0.75 -12.88
CA LYS A 81 3.30 -2.20 -12.92
C LYS A 81 4.40 -2.98 -13.66
N HIS A 82 5.09 -2.32 -14.58
CA HIS A 82 6.10 -2.93 -15.44
C HIS A 82 7.52 -2.54 -15.02
N LYS A 83 7.70 -1.99 -13.80
CA LYS A 83 9.02 -1.58 -13.30
C LYS A 83 10.03 -2.73 -13.36
N HIS A 84 9.62 -3.93 -12.93
CA HIS A 84 10.49 -5.10 -12.93
C HIS A 84 10.83 -5.55 -14.36
N GLU A 85 9.83 -5.67 -15.23
CA GLU A 85 10.04 -6.05 -16.64
C GLU A 85 10.97 -5.08 -17.38
N LYS A 86 10.82 -3.77 -17.13
CA LYS A 86 11.72 -2.74 -17.66
C LYS A 86 13.15 -2.91 -17.16
N LEU A 87 13.31 -3.18 -15.86
CA LEU A 87 14.63 -3.41 -15.26
C LEU A 87 15.28 -4.67 -15.85
N THR A 88 14.54 -5.77 -15.96
CA THR A 88 15.03 -7.02 -16.57
C THR A 88 15.46 -6.79 -18.02
N ARG A 89 14.66 -6.07 -18.81
CA ARG A 89 15.03 -5.70 -20.19
C ARG A 89 16.30 -4.84 -20.23
N GLN A 90 16.46 -3.93 -19.28
CA GLN A 90 17.66 -3.08 -19.22
C GLN A 90 18.91 -3.89 -18.86
N LEU A 91 18.80 -4.84 -17.93
CA LEU A 91 19.89 -5.73 -17.54
C LEU A 91 20.28 -6.69 -18.68
N GLN A 92 19.31 -7.26 -19.40
CA GLN A 92 19.58 -8.11 -20.57
C GLN A 92 20.38 -7.36 -21.65
N LEU A 93 20.07 -6.08 -21.87
CA LEU A 93 20.78 -5.23 -22.84
C LEU A 93 22.19 -4.81 -22.38
N LEU A 94 22.52 -4.95 -21.09
CA LEU A 94 23.87 -4.70 -20.57
C LEU A 94 24.76 -5.95 -20.66
N ASP A 95 24.16 -7.14 -20.69
CA ASP A 95 24.83 -8.45 -20.80
C ASP A 95 25.15 -8.84 -22.25
N ASP A 96 24.33 -8.37 -23.20
CA ASP A 96 24.60 -8.47 -24.65
C ASP A 96 25.76 -7.54 -25.05
N HIS A 97 27.00 -8.00 -24.87
CA HIS A 97 28.23 -7.40 -25.40
C HIS A 97 28.34 -7.44 -26.95
N SER A 98 27.22 -7.38 -27.68
CA SER A 98 27.27 -7.41 -29.14
C SER A 98 27.75 -6.06 -29.68
N ASP A 99 28.76 -6.12 -30.53
CA ASP A 99 29.54 -5.05 -31.17
C ASP A 99 28.75 -4.06 -32.06
N HIS A 100 27.43 -4.07 -31.96
CA HIS A 100 26.55 -3.22 -32.75
C HIS A 100 26.15 -1.99 -31.94
N CYS A 101 26.93 -0.92 -32.17
CA CYS A 101 26.66 0.45 -31.81
C CYS A 101 25.29 0.92 -32.34
N TYR A 102 24.21 0.50 -31.70
CA TYR A 102 22.92 1.17 -31.76
C TYR A 102 22.84 2.16 -30.60
N GLU A 103 23.73 3.16 -30.64
CA GLU A 103 23.57 4.45 -29.97
C GLU A 103 22.42 5.26 -30.61
N GLU A 104 21.31 4.61 -30.95
CA GLU A 104 20.08 5.32 -31.25
C GLU A 104 19.62 5.98 -29.97
N ARG A 105 20.08 7.22 -29.76
CA ARG A 105 19.69 8.21 -28.76
C ARG A 105 18.44 7.77 -28.00
N ARG A 106 18.64 6.88 -27.02
CA ARG A 106 17.55 6.45 -26.15
C ARG A 106 17.22 7.70 -25.39
N ARG A 107 16.08 8.30 -25.71
CA ARG A 107 15.50 9.35 -24.87
C ARG A 107 15.21 8.67 -23.54
N LEU A 108 16.20 8.68 -22.66
CA LEU A 108 16.12 8.38 -21.23
C LEU A 108 15.23 9.46 -20.63
N GLN A 109 13.95 9.38 -20.92
CA GLN A 109 12.94 10.16 -20.25
C GLN A 109 12.62 9.40 -18.99
N ASP A 110 12.81 10.07 -17.86
CA ASP A 110 12.36 9.53 -16.58
C ASP A 110 10.88 9.16 -16.68
N SER A 111 10.54 8.01 -16.09
CA SER A 111 9.16 7.52 -16.11
C SER A 111 8.26 8.56 -15.43
N LYS A 112 7.11 8.87 -16.07
CA LYS A 112 6.07 9.72 -15.47
C LYS A 112 5.43 9.11 -14.20
N LYS A 113 5.81 7.89 -13.82
CA LYS A 113 5.29 7.13 -12.67
C LYS A 113 6.09 7.52 -11.43
N LEU A 114 5.41 8.10 -10.45
CA LEU A 114 6.00 8.60 -9.20
C LEU A 114 5.53 7.78 -7.98
N ASP A 115 5.00 6.57 -8.21
CA ASP A 115 4.56 5.65 -7.16
C ASP A 115 3.45 6.23 -6.25
N CYS A 116 2.57 7.06 -6.82
CA CYS A 116 1.43 7.59 -6.09
C CYS A 116 0.42 6.50 -5.70
N PRO A 117 -0.01 6.42 -4.43
CA PRO A 117 -0.94 5.38 -3.97
C PRO A 117 -2.42 5.73 -4.23
N ALA A 118 -2.73 6.96 -4.64
CA ALA A 118 -4.11 7.43 -4.81
C ALA A 118 -4.90 6.58 -5.81
N ARG A 119 -6.09 6.13 -5.38
CA ARG A 119 -6.97 5.26 -6.15
C ARG A 119 -8.43 5.65 -5.97
N ILE A 120 -9.20 5.53 -7.05
CA ILE A 120 -10.66 5.66 -7.02
C ILE A 120 -11.26 4.27 -7.12
N TYR A 121 -12.10 3.91 -6.15
CA TYR A 121 -12.79 2.62 -6.12
C TYR A 121 -14.22 2.82 -6.57
N VAL A 122 -14.67 2.07 -7.58
CA VAL A 122 -16.01 2.18 -8.13
C VAL A 122 -16.69 0.82 -8.16
N VAL A 123 -17.92 0.78 -7.66
CA VAL A 123 -18.76 -0.41 -7.67
C VAL A 123 -20.04 -0.11 -8.44
N HIS A 124 -20.31 -0.93 -9.46
CA HIS A 124 -21.55 -0.92 -10.21
C HIS A 124 -22.54 -1.89 -9.54
N LEU A 125 -23.70 -1.38 -9.14
CA LEU A 125 -24.72 -2.08 -8.36
C LEU A 125 -26.07 -2.08 -9.07
N ILE A 126 -26.83 -3.14 -8.82
CA ILE A 126 -28.29 -3.16 -8.98
C ILE A 126 -28.90 -3.18 -7.59
N ARG A 127 -29.80 -2.24 -7.29
CA ARG A 127 -30.55 -2.18 -6.03
C ARG A 127 -32.00 -2.62 -6.23
N PHE A 128 -32.59 -3.09 -5.13
CA PHE A 128 -33.98 -3.56 -5.10
C PHE A 128 -34.76 -2.86 -3.98
N PRO A 129 -35.28 -1.63 -4.22
CA PRO A 129 -35.96 -0.82 -3.21
C PRO A 129 -37.19 -1.49 -2.59
N ASP A 130 -37.93 -2.27 -3.39
CA ASP A 130 -39.17 -2.96 -2.96
C ASP A 130 -38.91 -4.01 -1.87
N TYR A 131 -37.65 -4.37 -1.65
CA TYR A 131 -37.21 -5.38 -0.68
C TYR A 131 -36.49 -4.74 0.52
N LYS A 132 -36.69 -3.44 0.76
CA LYS A 132 -36.07 -2.70 1.87
C LYS A 132 -36.51 -3.24 3.23
N VAL A 133 -35.57 -3.30 4.18
CA VAL A 133 -35.79 -3.73 5.57
C VAL A 133 -35.50 -2.61 6.56
N TYR A 134 -36.10 -2.71 7.76
CA TYR A 134 -36.01 -1.69 8.81
C TYR A 134 -35.26 -2.20 10.06
N LEU A 135 -34.92 -1.29 10.98
CA LEU A 135 -33.91 -1.48 12.03
C LEU A 135 -34.28 -2.48 13.15
N ASN A 136 -35.55 -2.87 13.30
CA ASN A 136 -36.00 -3.56 14.52
C ASN A 136 -35.69 -5.07 14.56
N ASP A 137 -35.51 -5.73 13.41
CA ASP A 137 -35.07 -7.14 13.32
C ASP A 137 -34.25 -7.38 12.03
N ILE A 138 -33.07 -6.77 11.99
CA ILE A 138 -32.25 -6.68 10.77
C ILE A 138 -31.86 -8.06 10.25
N HIS A 139 -31.51 -9.03 11.10
CA HIS A 139 -30.99 -10.31 10.61
C HIS A 139 -32.07 -11.22 10.02
N LYS A 140 -33.20 -11.39 10.71
CA LYS A 140 -34.31 -12.23 10.22
C LYS A 140 -34.95 -11.59 8.99
N GLN A 141 -35.25 -10.29 9.04
CA GLN A 141 -35.84 -9.57 7.91
C GLN A 141 -34.93 -9.62 6.67
N ARG A 142 -33.61 -9.49 6.83
CA ARG A 142 -32.68 -9.59 5.68
C ARG A 142 -32.69 -10.98 5.05
N LYS A 143 -32.82 -12.04 5.86
CA LYS A 143 -32.89 -13.42 5.35
C LYS A 143 -34.19 -13.65 4.59
N GLU A 144 -35.31 -13.21 5.15
CA GLU A 144 -36.64 -13.31 4.55
C GLU A 144 -36.74 -12.48 3.27
N SER A 145 -36.38 -11.20 3.33
CA SER A 145 -36.36 -10.29 2.17
C SER A 145 -35.45 -10.81 1.06
N ALA A 146 -34.24 -11.30 1.38
CA ALA A 146 -33.37 -11.91 0.38
C ALA A 146 -33.94 -13.24 -0.18
N GLY A 147 -34.76 -13.95 0.59
CA GLY A 147 -35.52 -15.12 0.13
C GLY A 147 -36.60 -14.73 -0.88
N CYS A 148 -37.44 -13.76 -0.52
CA CYS A 148 -38.49 -13.22 -1.38
C CYS A 148 -37.92 -12.64 -2.68
N LEU A 149 -36.83 -11.87 -2.61
CA LEU A 149 -36.16 -11.33 -3.78
C LEU A 149 -35.62 -12.42 -4.70
N ARG A 150 -34.98 -13.46 -4.17
CA ARG A 150 -34.52 -14.61 -4.97
C ARG A 150 -35.69 -15.32 -5.65
N HIS A 151 -36.78 -15.53 -4.93
CA HIS A 151 -37.97 -16.17 -5.48
C HIS A 151 -38.58 -15.33 -6.61
N ALA A 152 -38.72 -14.02 -6.41
CA ALA A 152 -39.26 -13.11 -7.42
C ALA A 152 -38.37 -13.04 -8.68
N LEU A 153 -37.05 -12.93 -8.51
CA LEU A 153 -36.10 -12.97 -9.62
C LEU A 153 -36.12 -14.31 -10.38
N THR A 154 -36.49 -15.41 -9.72
CA THR A 154 -36.60 -16.73 -10.38
C THR A 154 -37.95 -16.88 -11.10
N LYS A 155 -39.04 -16.40 -10.49
CA LYS A 155 -40.40 -16.57 -11.01
C LYS A 155 -40.72 -15.59 -12.13
N ASN A 156 -40.42 -14.31 -11.94
CA ASN A 156 -40.69 -13.26 -12.92
C ASN A 156 -39.66 -12.12 -12.78
N PRO A 157 -38.46 -12.28 -13.36
CA PRO A 157 -37.39 -11.28 -13.24
C PRO A 157 -37.81 -9.89 -13.72
N SER A 158 -38.66 -9.80 -14.74
CA SER A 158 -39.10 -8.53 -15.35
C SER A 158 -40.05 -7.73 -14.45
N ALA A 159 -40.71 -8.37 -13.49
CA ALA A 159 -41.63 -7.70 -12.56
C ALA A 159 -40.90 -7.08 -11.35
N VAL A 160 -39.65 -7.46 -11.11
CA VAL A 160 -38.86 -6.92 -10.00
C VAL A 160 -38.37 -5.52 -10.38
N LYS A 161 -38.59 -4.51 -9.54
CA LYS A 161 -38.02 -3.18 -9.76
C LYS A 161 -36.50 -3.21 -9.56
N LEU A 162 -35.75 -2.83 -10.60
CA LEU A 162 -34.29 -2.72 -10.57
C LEU A 162 -33.88 -1.25 -10.67
N GLU A 163 -33.01 -0.80 -9.77
CA GLU A 163 -32.37 0.52 -9.84
C GLU A 163 -30.86 0.36 -10.01
N GLU A 164 -30.34 0.82 -11.15
CA GLU A 164 -28.90 0.88 -11.38
C GLU A 164 -28.26 2.00 -10.54
N GLN A 165 -27.10 1.73 -9.97
CA GLN A 165 -26.36 2.71 -9.18
C GLN A 165 -24.85 2.46 -9.23
N PHE A 166 -24.08 3.54 -9.31
CA PHE A 166 -22.63 3.52 -9.15
C PHE A 166 -22.26 4.13 -7.81
N VAL A 167 -21.38 3.45 -7.07
CA VAL A 167 -20.82 4.00 -5.83
C VAL A 167 -19.32 4.15 -6.03
N ALA A 168 -18.82 5.38 -5.93
CA ALA A 168 -17.41 5.67 -6.09
C ALA A 168 -16.84 6.32 -4.83
N CYS A 169 -15.65 5.90 -4.40
CA CYS A 169 -14.89 6.54 -3.34
C CYS A 169 -13.65 7.18 -3.95
N PHE A 170 -13.58 8.51 -3.81
CA PHE A 170 -12.48 9.32 -4.30
C PHE A 170 -11.41 9.44 -3.22
N PRO A 171 -10.12 9.41 -3.59
CA PRO A 171 -9.04 9.61 -2.63
C PRO A 171 -9.09 11.05 -2.11
N ALA A 172 -8.68 11.26 -0.86
CA ALA A 172 -8.42 12.60 -0.36
C ALA A 172 -7.16 13.18 -1.01
N ILE A 173 -7.00 14.51 -0.98
CA ILE A 173 -5.84 15.19 -1.60
C ILE A 173 -4.54 14.68 -0.98
N GLU A 174 -4.53 14.39 0.32
CA GLU A 174 -3.38 13.91 1.09
C GLU A 174 -3.00 12.46 0.78
N GLU A 175 -3.90 11.70 0.12
CA GLU A 175 -3.59 10.37 -0.37
C GLU A 175 -2.70 10.41 -1.63
N HIS A 176 -2.64 11.55 -2.32
CA HIS A 176 -1.65 11.76 -3.36
C HIS A 176 -0.26 11.96 -2.74
N LYS A 177 0.71 11.21 -3.23
CA LYS A 177 2.09 11.26 -2.74
C LYS A 177 3.05 11.35 -3.90
N ASN A 178 4.21 11.95 -3.62
CA ASN A 178 5.34 12.09 -4.54
C ASN A 178 5.06 12.96 -5.78
N HIS A 179 3.95 13.69 -5.81
CA HIS A 179 3.64 14.65 -6.87
C HIS A 179 2.71 15.77 -6.39
N PRO A 180 2.76 16.96 -7.03
CA PRO A 180 1.87 18.07 -6.69
C PRO A 180 0.42 17.78 -7.11
N VAL A 181 -0.52 18.35 -6.35
CA VAL A 181 -1.97 18.32 -6.57
C VAL A 181 -2.53 19.70 -6.19
N VAL A 182 -3.47 20.23 -6.97
CA VAL A 182 -4.12 21.51 -6.63
C VAL A 182 -4.93 21.33 -5.34
N GLY A 183 -4.60 22.15 -4.33
CA GLY A 183 -5.07 22.01 -2.95
C GLY A 183 -3.92 22.03 -1.92
N GLU A 184 -2.70 21.67 -2.32
CA GLU A 184 -1.49 22.16 -1.64
C GLU A 184 -1.24 23.61 -2.06
N VAL A 185 -1.97 24.56 -1.47
CA VAL A 185 -1.51 25.95 -1.47
C VAL A 185 -0.31 26.02 -0.52
N ARG A 186 0.88 25.91 -1.07
CA ARG A 186 2.07 26.56 -0.50
C ARG A 186 2.46 27.70 -1.43
N GLU A 187 1.65 28.74 -1.42
CA GLU A 187 2.04 30.05 -1.93
C GLU A 187 2.04 31.00 -0.72
N PRO A 188 3.18 31.63 -0.38
CA PRO A 188 3.17 32.78 0.50
C PRO A 188 2.50 33.93 -0.27
N VAL A 189 1.33 34.36 0.21
CA VAL A 189 0.69 35.58 -0.30
C VAL A 189 1.49 36.76 0.22
N ASP A 190 2.45 37.23 -0.57
CA ASP A 190 3.06 38.54 -0.38
C ASP A 190 2.00 39.61 -0.62
N THR A 191 1.36 40.05 0.46
CA THR A 191 0.50 41.22 0.46
C THR A 191 1.40 42.43 0.68
N SER A 192 1.87 43.08 -0.38
CA SER A 192 2.44 44.42 -0.24
C SER A 192 2.17 45.29 -1.46
N SER A 193 1.17 46.15 -1.32
CA SER A 193 1.13 47.44 -2.00
C SER A 193 0.41 48.46 -1.12
N THR A 194 1.19 49.03 -0.19
CA THR A 194 0.97 50.37 0.36
C THR A 194 2.33 50.93 0.80
N PRO A 195 2.61 52.23 0.56
CA PRO A 195 3.96 52.78 0.69
C PRO A 195 4.32 53.15 2.13
N PRO A 196 5.62 53.31 2.46
CA PRO A 196 6.09 53.50 3.83
C PRO A 196 6.03 54.97 4.27
N SER A 197 5.78 55.18 5.56
CA SER A 197 6.23 56.36 6.30
C SER A 197 7.05 55.92 7.50
N ASP A 198 8.07 56.72 7.75
CA ASP A 198 9.22 56.50 8.62
C ASP A 198 8.86 56.26 10.09
N HIS A 199 9.68 55.48 10.80
CA HIS A 199 10.54 55.97 11.90
C HIS A 199 11.21 54.82 12.68
N ILE A 200 12.40 55.15 13.18
CA ILE A 200 13.48 54.34 13.77
C ILE A 200 13.18 53.97 15.24
N ILE A 201 13.84 52.90 15.73
CA ILE A 201 14.47 52.65 17.07
C ILE A 201 14.18 51.18 17.50
N LEU A 202 15.03 50.35 18.11
CA LEU A 202 16.49 50.18 18.33
C LEU A 202 16.61 49.05 19.39
N HIS A 203 17.56 48.11 19.21
CA HIS A 203 18.08 47.08 20.18
C HIS A 203 17.06 46.02 20.69
N LYS A 204 17.35 44.72 20.85
CA LYS A 204 18.57 44.03 21.31
C LYS A 204 18.51 42.51 21.00
N ASP A 205 19.69 41.89 20.97
CA ASP A 205 20.05 40.51 20.65
C ASP A 205 19.22 39.38 21.28
N ILE A 206 18.99 38.30 20.51
CA ILE A 206 19.69 37.00 20.61
C ILE A 206 19.12 36.10 19.51
N SER A 207 19.96 35.82 18.51
CA SER A 207 19.70 34.88 17.43
C SER A 207 19.55 33.46 17.96
N ASN A 208 18.35 32.87 17.80
CA ASN A 208 18.18 31.43 17.64
C ASN A 208 17.48 31.19 16.30
N PRO A 209 18.10 30.49 15.33
CA PRO A 209 17.42 30.21 14.06
C PRO A 209 16.27 29.23 14.27
N PRO A 210 15.15 29.36 13.51
CA PRO A 210 13.98 28.52 13.69
C PRO A 210 14.31 27.07 13.33
N ARG A 211 14.13 26.19 14.32
CA ARG A 211 14.41 24.76 14.23
C ARG A 211 13.52 24.12 13.16
N ASN A 212 14.18 23.65 12.10
CA ASN A 212 13.62 23.11 10.88
C ASN A 212 12.81 21.81 11.13
N SER A 213 11.53 21.93 11.51
CA SER A 213 10.66 20.84 11.98
C SER A 213 10.47 19.69 10.97
N SER A 214 10.60 19.97 9.68
CA SER A 214 10.53 18.99 8.59
C SER A 214 11.76 18.06 8.55
N LYS A 215 12.97 18.60 8.79
CA LYS A 215 14.21 17.81 8.84
C LYS A 215 14.22 16.87 10.06
N THR A 216 13.72 17.34 11.19
CA THR A 216 13.57 16.53 12.41
C THR A 216 12.60 15.36 12.21
N LYS A 217 11.45 15.59 11.56
CA LYS A 217 10.48 14.53 11.23
C LYS A 217 11.05 13.49 10.25
N LYS A 218 11.81 13.92 9.23
CA LYS A 218 12.49 13.00 8.30
C LYS A 218 13.54 12.15 9.02
N ARG A 219 14.33 12.75 9.92
CA ARG A 219 15.32 12.04 10.76
C ARG A 219 14.66 10.99 11.66
N GLN A 220 13.58 11.35 12.34
CA GLN A 220 12.81 10.42 13.17
C GLN A 220 12.27 9.24 12.38
N ARG A 221 11.79 9.47 11.15
CA ARG A 221 11.30 8.40 10.28
C ARG A 221 12.41 7.46 9.81
N CYS A 222 13.58 8.00 9.45
CA CYS A 222 14.76 7.18 9.15
C CYS A 222 15.18 6.35 10.37
N GLU A 223 15.16 6.93 11.57
CA GLU A 223 15.46 6.23 12.81
C GLU A 223 14.48 5.09 13.10
N SER A 224 13.18 5.29 12.88
CA SER A 224 12.17 4.23 13.04
C SER A 224 12.39 3.06 12.07
N LEU A 225 12.71 3.35 10.81
CA LEU A 225 12.98 2.30 9.81
C LEU A 225 14.26 1.51 10.13
N LEU A 226 15.31 2.17 10.62
CA LEU A 226 16.54 1.50 11.04
C LEU A 226 16.30 0.58 12.24
N ARG A 227 15.46 0.99 13.21
CA ARG A 227 15.07 0.13 14.33
C ARG A 227 14.27 -1.08 13.86
N GLU A 228 13.30 -0.89 12.97
CA GLU A 228 12.49 -1.99 12.42
C GLU A 228 13.34 -3.01 11.64
N ILE A 229 14.28 -2.53 10.81
CA ILE A 229 15.24 -3.39 10.11
C ILE A 229 16.07 -4.17 11.13
N SER A 230 16.57 -3.53 12.19
CA SER A 230 17.34 -4.20 13.25
C SER A 230 16.52 -5.30 13.95
N ASP A 231 15.28 -5.03 14.30
CA ASP A 231 14.39 -5.98 14.98
C ASP A 231 14.08 -7.19 14.09
N LEU A 232 13.81 -6.98 12.80
CA LEU A 232 13.54 -8.05 11.84
C LEU A 232 14.78 -8.88 11.52
N THR A 233 15.95 -8.26 11.47
CA THR A 233 17.22 -8.95 11.19
C THR A 233 17.57 -9.93 12.31
N TYR A 234 17.22 -9.62 13.57
CA TYR A 234 17.46 -10.51 14.71
C TYR A 234 16.73 -11.86 14.64
N HIS A 235 15.59 -11.89 13.93
CA HIS A 235 14.77 -13.09 13.78
C HIS A 235 15.00 -13.83 12.45
N LEU A 236 15.91 -13.34 11.62
CA LEU A 236 16.14 -13.85 10.28
C LEU A 236 17.12 -15.03 10.33
N GLN A 237 16.72 -16.18 9.77
CA GLN A 237 17.52 -17.41 9.75
C GLN A 237 18.19 -17.68 8.39
N ASP A 238 17.95 -16.81 7.41
CA ASP A 238 18.41 -16.96 6.03
C ASP A 238 19.77 -16.28 5.81
N GLU A 239 20.85 -17.03 6.02
CA GLU A 239 22.25 -16.58 5.87
C GLU A 239 22.56 -15.87 4.54
N PRO A 240 22.25 -16.43 3.35
CA PRO A 240 22.55 -15.74 2.09
C PRO A 240 21.75 -14.43 1.92
N PHE A 241 20.58 -14.31 2.55
CA PHE A 241 19.87 -13.03 2.60
C PHE A 241 20.55 -12.04 3.55
N LEU A 242 21.08 -12.50 4.69
CA LEU A 242 21.86 -11.66 5.62
C LEU A 242 23.13 -11.10 4.97
N ASP A 243 23.82 -11.89 4.14
CA ASP A 243 24.97 -11.42 3.35
C ASP A 243 24.55 -10.33 2.35
N SER A 244 23.46 -10.55 1.62
CA SER A 244 22.91 -9.55 0.69
C SER A 244 22.46 -8.28 1.40
N LEU A 245 21.82 -8.42 2.57
CA LEU A 245 21.39 -7.31 3.40
C LEU A 245 22.59 -6.51 3.93
N THR A 246 23.65 -7.20 4.34
CA THR A 246 24.90 -6.58 4.80
C THR A 246 25.53 -5.75 3.71
N PHE A 247 25.60 -6.25 2.46
CA PHE A 247 26.12 -5.48 1.33
C PHE A 247 25.29 -4.21 1.08
N ARG A 248 23.97 -4.33 1.08
CA ARG A 248 23.04 -3.20 0.87
C ARG A 248 23.12 -2.16 1.99
N LEU A 249 23.29 -2.58 3.24
CA LEU A 249 23.44 -1.68 4.38
C LEU A 249 24.78 -0.94 4.35
N ASN A 250 25.85 -1.59 3.89
CA ASN A 250 27.15 -0.94 3.69
C ASN A 250 27.10 0.11 2.56
N ASP A 251 26.47 -0.22 1.44
CA ASP A 251 26.28 0.73 0.32
C ASP A 251 25.49 1.97 0.78
N LEU A 252 24.39 1.74 1.51
CA LEU A 252 23.60 2.83 2.11
C LEU A 252 24.42 3.65 3.13
N LEU A 253 25.28 3.01 3.92
CA LEU A 253 26.14 3.69 4.88
C LEU A 253 27.16 4.60 4.19
N GLU A 254 27.80 4.11 3.12
CA GLU A 254 28.74 4.90 2.32
C GLU A 254 28.04 6.10 1.65
N ASP A 255 26.83 5.90 1.13
CA ASP A 255 26.03 7.00 0.58
C ASP A 255 25.68 8.04 1.64
N VAL A 256 25.29 7.63 2.85
CA VAL A 256 25.01 8.56 3.96
C VAL A 256 26.29 9.29 4.40
N ARG A 257 27.45 8.62 4.40
CA ARG A 257 28.75 9.23 4.72
C ARG A 257 29.12 10.33 3.73
N ARG A 258 28.96 10.10 2.42
CA ARG A 258 29.20 11.11 1.37
C ARG A 258 28.36 12.38 1.53
N HIS A 259 27.17 12.26 2.12
CA HIS A 259 26.25 13.37 2.35
C HIS A 259 26.35 13.97 3.76
N THR A 260 27.22 13.43 4.61
CA THR A 260 27.49 13.97 5.94
C THR A 260 28.66 14.93 5.83
N PRO A 261 28.50 16.22 6.19
CA PRO A 261 29.61 17.17 6.16
C PRO A 261 30.73 16.65 7.06
N HIS A 262 31.90 16.42 6.47
CA HIS A 262 33.12 16.11 7.21
C HIS A 262 33.70 17.45 7.66
N ASP A 263 33.54 17.74 8.95
CA ASP A 263 34.31 18.79 9.59
C ASP A 263 35.69 18.18 9.86
N ASP A 264 36.71 18.56 9.10
CA ASP A 264 38.10 18.09 9.24
C ASP A 264 38.77 18.57 10.55
N THR A 265 37.97 19.00 11.52
CA THR A 265 38.40 19.30 12.88
C THR A 265 37.66 18.40 13.88
N LEU A 266 38.03 17.12 13.94
CA LEU A 266 38.22 16.30 15.16
C LEU A 266 38.23 14.79 14.83
N PRO A 267 39.24 14.02 15.29
CA PRO A 267 39.29 12.58 15.04
C PRO A 267 38.34 11.87 16.00
N LEU A 268 37.19 11.39 15.50
CA LEU A 268 36.39 10.41 16.22
C LEU A 268 36.97 9.02 15.97
N SER A 269 38.01 8.69 16.74
CA SER A 269 38.42 7.31 16.94
C SER A 269 37.26 6.53 17.55
N TYR A 270 36.83 5.48 16.87
CA TYR A 270 35.90 4.51 17.42
C TYR A 270 36.59 3.75 18.57
N THR A 271 36.21 4.03 19.81
CA THR A 271 36.52 3.13 20.95
C THR A 271 35.33 2.22 21.20
N PRO A 272 35.51 0.89 21.25
CA PRO A 272 34.42 0.00 21.62
C PRO A 272 34.07 0.17 23.11
N PRO A 273 32.78 0.19 23.50
CA PRO A 273 32.41 0.30 24.90
C PRO A 273 32.72 -1.02 25.63
N SER A 274 33.76 -0.96 26.46
CA SER A 274 34.00 -1.87 27.57
C SER A 274 32.78 -1.88 28.51
N LYS A 275 32.16 -3.05 28.68
CA LYS A 275 31.42 -3.39 29.92
C LYS A 275 31.93 -4.71 30.48
N LYS A 276 32.57 -4.58 31.65
CA LYS A 276 32.99 -5.65 32.54
C LYS A 276 31.77 -6.47 33.02
N ASN A 277 31.83 -7.77 32.73
CA ASN A 277 31.95 -8.85 33.71
C ASN A 277 30.81 -9.08 34.72
N ARG A 278 29.97 -10.08 34.45
CA ARG A 278 29.33 -10.90 35.50
C ARG A 278 28.90 -12.27 34.96
N TYR A 279 29.85 -13.12 34.54
CA TYR A 279 29.59 -14.57 34.43
C TYR A 279 30.89 -15.39 34.43
N LEU A 280 31.71 -15.22 35.47
CA LEU A 280 32.75 -16.19 35.82
C LEU A 280 32.71 -16.42 37.32
N LYS A 281 31.68 -17.16 37.75
CA LYS A 281 31.66 -17.74 39.10
C LYS A 281 30.79 -18.98 39.22
N THR A 282 30.83 -19.87 38.23
CA THR A 282 30.30 -21.24 38.39
C THR A 282 30.79 -22.19 37.29
N LEU A 283 32.10 -22.35 37.17
CA LEU A 283 32.68 -23.59 36.64
C LEU A 283 33.82 -24.00 37.56
N SER A 284 33.47 -24.66 38.66
CA SER A 284 34.40 -25.42 39.49
C SER A 284 33.65 -26.35 40.44
N ILE A 285 32.87 -27.29 39.90
CA ILE A 285 32.58 -28.59 40.54
C ILE A 285 32.48 -29.64 39.43
N ILE A 286 33.52 -30.45 39.29
CA ILE A 286 33.53 -31.74 38.59
C ILE A 286 32.96 -32.78 39.60
N PRO A 287 32.32 -33.89 39.18
CA PRO A 287 33.13 -35.10 38.98
C PRO A 287 32.75 -35.94 37.76
N GLU A 288 33.79 -36.55 37.20
CA GLU A 288 33.78 -37.63 36.21
C GLU A 288 33.00 -38.86 36.69
N LYS A 289 32.47 -39.66 35.74
CA LYS A 289 32.41 -41.14 35.86
C LYS A 289 32.17 -41.84 34.51
N HIS A 290 33.25 -42.45 34.03
CA HIS A 290 33.45 -43.77 33.43
C HIS A 290 32.53 -44.36 32.33
N SER A 291 33.27 -44.87 31.34
CA SER A 291 32.96 -45.83 30.28
C SER A 291 32.49 -47.22 30.75
N SER A 292 31.56 -47.84 30.00
CA SER A 292 31.71 -49.14 29.31
C SER A 292 30.44 -50.02 29.24
N SER A 293 30.34 -50.71 28.10
CA SER A 293 29.86 -52.08 27.88
C SER A 293 28.42 -52.38 27.40
N GLY A 294 28.36 -52.91 26.17
CA GLY A 294 27.53 -54.05 25.71
C GLY A 294 26.01 -53.87 25.58
N LYS A 295 25.26 -54.59 24.75
CA LYS A 295 25.52 -55.61 23.71
C LYS A 295 24.13 -55.98 23.15
N PHE A 296 24.07 -56.32 21.85
CA PHE A 296 23.09 -57.20 21.17
C PHE A 296 21.61 -56.81 20.98
N GLY A 297 21.15 -57.01 19.73
CA GLY A 297 19.74 -57.27 19.38
C GLY A 297 19.40 -57.04 17.90
N ARG A 298 19.62 -58.03 17.04
CA ARG A 298 19.17 -58.09 15.64
C ARG A 298 17.75 -58.66 15.52
N CYS A 299 17.18 -58.53 14.30
CA CYS A 299 16.12 -59.33 13.65
C CYS A 299 14.65 -58.89 13.91
N ALA A 300 13.71 -58.90 12.97
CA ALA A 300 13.66 -59.46 11.61
C ALA A 300 12.60 -58.76 10.73
N GLU A 301 12.81 -58.82 9.41
CA GLU A 301 11.76 -58.76 8.38
C GLU A 301 10.86 -60.00 8.43
N ALA A 302 9.58 -59.87 8.03
CA ALA A 302 8.83 -60.98 7.45
C ALA A 302 7.73 -60.48 6.50
N VAL A 303 7.66 -61.20 5.38
CA VAL A 303 6.94 -60.98 4.12
C VAL A 303 5.57 -61.67 4.11
N LYS A 304 4.60 -61.06 3.40
CA LYS A 304 3.38 -61.57 2.72
C LYS A 304 2.44 -62.59 3.41
N ALA A 305 1.14 -62.37 3.22
CA ALA A 305 0.29 -63.31 2.46
C ALA A 305 -1.04 -62.69 2.03
N SER A 306 -1.40 -62.93 0.79
CA SER A 306 -2.65 -62.67 0.11
C SER A 306 -3.49 -63.96 0.05
N SER A 307 -4.80 -63.89 0.29
CA SER A 307 -5.77 -64.73 -0.42
C SER A 307 -7.22 -64.29 -0.16
N LYS A 308 -7.94 -64.18 -1.27
CA LYS A 308 -9.41 -64.11 -1.41
C LYS A 308 -10.05 -65.46 -1.06
N PRO A 309 -11.38 -65.49 -0.95
CA PRO A 309 -12.22 -66.40 -1.73
C PRO A 309 -12.83 -65.72 -2.96
#